data_AF-A0A396SGD5-F1
#
_entry.id   AF-A0A396SGD5-F1
#
_cell.length_a   1.000
_cell.length_b   1.000
_cell.length_c   1.000
_cell.angle_alpha   90.00
_cell.angle_beta   90.00
_cell.angle_gamma   90.00
#
_symmetry.space_group_name_H-M   'P 1'
#
loop_
_entity.id
_entity.type
_entity.pdbx_description
1 polymer ?
#
loop_
_entity_poly.entity_id
_entity_poly.type
_entity_poly.pdbx_seq_one_letter_code
_entity_poly.pdbx_strand_id
1 'polypeptide(L)'
;MIKWKRNEPDTIPLLECILRRLCGDDPLYSQYEEKLKREKAGFYGEQRLDREWLDFQIQCPFVLLNGLRFENKDAFTHQIDALFLCPYFIFVMEVKNIAGRIDINDETNQCIRTRADGRMEGFTNPVDQVRRHGGFVREFLRELGIAIPVVSGVVFANPYSIIGEVNARDVLVFQVSGLRYKMGKLFARYKERIIEDTEMHSIAEELIRKRRLGSSWQPKIDSQRLKRGVLCPGCNHGVQMHYKYGSWHCSRCGNNDESAFYEALNDYRLLWGERLTNGEFREFFGIESRKTAYRILNSLDLKCEGERRYKNYLIPSTISEMSHRK
;
A
#
# COMPACT_ATOMS: atom_id res chain seq x y z
N MET A 1 1.70 8.36 20.58
CA MET A 1 2.40 8.87 19.39
C MET A 1 2.26 7.91 18.21
N ILE A 2 2.26 8.40 16.97
CA ILE A 2 2.33 7.53 15.78
C ILE A 2 3.78 7.11 15.58
N LYS A 3 4.08 5.83 15.83
CA LYS A 3 5.46 5.31 15.75
C LYS A 3 5.76 4.72 14.37
N TRP A 4 4.75 4.14 13.70
CA TRP A 4 4.89 3.65 12.34
C TRP A 4 3.80 4.26 11.45
N LYS A 5 4.23 5.14 10.53
CA LYS A 5 3.33 5.83 9.59
C LYS A 5 2.95 4.88 8.46
N ARG A 6 1.74 5.06 7.95
CA ARG A 6 1.25 4.36 6.78
C ARG A 6 1.99 4.83 5.54
N ASN A 7 2.45 3.89 4.73
CA ASN A 7 3.00 4.14 3.41
C ASN A 7 2.00 3.69 2.37
N GLU A 8 2.05 4.30 1.18
CA GLU A 8 1.31 3.79 0.03
C GLU A 8 1.75 2.35 -0.27
N PRO A 9 0.82 1.40 -0.48
CA PRO A 9 1.18 0.04 -0.86
C PRO A 9 1.95 0.02 -2.19
N ASP A 10 3.10 -0.66 -2.25
CA ASP A 10 3.94 -0.79 -3.47
C ASP A 10 3.17 -1.28 -4.72
N THR A 11 2.05 -1.96 -4.49
CA THR A 11 1.13 -2.44 -5.54
C THR A 11 0.49 -1.30 -6.33
N ILE A 12 0.21 -0.14 -5.71
CA ILE A 12 -0.41 1.01 -6.37
C ILE A 12 0.51 1.61 -7.46
N PRO A 13 1.74 2.06 -7.17
CA PRO A 13 2.62 2.62 -8.20
C PRO A 13 2.96 1.59 -9.28
N LEU A 14 3.06 0.31 -8.93
CA LEU A 14 3.25 -0.77 -9.91
C LEU A 14 2.06 -0.92 -10.86
N LEU A 15 0.83 -0.89 -10.36
CA LEU A 15 -0.38 -0.95 -11.18
C LEU A 15 -0.53 0.29 -12.08
N GLU A 16 -0.21 1.47 -11.58
CA GLU A 16 -0.19 2.70 -12.39
C GLU A 16 0.84 2.60 -13.52
N CYS A 17 2.04 2.10 -13.22
CA CYS A 17 3.07 1.82 -14.21
C CYS A 17 2.58 0.85 -15.29
N ILE A 18 1.96 -0.26 -14.89
CA ILE A 18 1.40 -1.26 -15.81
C ILE A 18 0.34 -0.61 -16.72
N LEU A 19 -0.59 0.18 -16.17
CA LEU A 19 -1.66 0.81 -16.94
C LEU A 19 -1.14 1.89 -17.89
N ARG A 20 -0.11 2.67 -17.50
CA ARG A 20 0.57 3.59 -18.42
C ARG A 20 1.18 2.86 -19.61
N ARG A 21 1.72 1.66 -19.39
CA ARG A 21 2.50 0.90 -20.38
C ARG A 21 1.70 -0.11 -21.18
N LEU A 22 0.56 -0.58 -20.69
CA LEU A 22 -0.35 -1.40 -21.47
C LEU A 22 -1.01 -0.60 -22.58
N CYS A 23 -1.39 -1.30 -23.65
CA CYS A 23 -2.31 -0.74 -24.65
C CYS A 23 -3.72 -0.67 -24.05
N GLY A 24 -4.51 0.35 -24.42
CA GLY A 24 -5.87 0.49 -23.89
C GLY A 24 -6.81 -0.66 -24.27
N ASP A 25 -6.57 -1.28 -25.44
CA ASP A 25 -7.33 -2.43 -25.93
C ASP A 25 -6.80 -3.77 -25.40
N ASP A 26 -5.80 -3.75 -24.53
CA ASP A 26 -5.23 -4.96 -23.96
C ASP A 26 -6.28 -5.68 -23.08
N PRO A 27 -6.52 -6.99 -23.26
CA PRO A 27 -7.51 -7.73 -22.48
C PRO A 27 -7.35 -7.67 -20.95
N LEU A 28 -6.14 -7.41 -20.45
CA LEU A 28 -5.85 -7.30 -19.02
C LEU A 28 -6.00 -5.87 -18.49
N TYR A 29 -6.15 -4.86 -19.36
CA TYR A 29 -6.22 -3.46 -18.95
C TYR A 29 -7.32 -3.22 -17.93
N SER A 30 -8.55 -3.67 -18.24
CA SER A 30 -9.71 -3.51 -17.34
C SER A 30 -9.50 -4.22 -16.00
N GLN A 31 -8.87 -5.39 -16.00
CA GLN A 31 -8.57 -6.14 -14.78
C GLN A 31 -7.59 -5.38 -13.87
N TYR A 32 -6.51 -4.82 -14.42
CA TYR A 32 -5.56 -4.03 -13.66
C TYR A 32 -6.14 -2.69 -13.20
N GLU A 33 -7.00 -2.07 -14.03
CA GLU A 33 -7.69 -0.83 -13.66
C GLU A 33 -8.64 -1.05 -12.48
N GLU A 34 -9.44 -2.13 -12.51
CA GLU A 34 -10.28 -2.49 -11.38
C GLU A 34 -9.46 -2.79 -10.12
N LYS A 35 -8.33 -3.50 -10.25
CA LYS A 35 -7.45 -3.76 -9.11
C LYS A 35 -6.90 -2.45 -8.55
N LEU A 36 -6.42 -1.53 -9.40
CA LEU A 36 -5.92 -0.23 -8.97
C LEU A 36 -6.99 0.58 -8.21
N LYS A 37 -8.21 0.63 -8.75
CA LYS A 37 -9.36 1.28 -8.09
C LYS A 37 -9.62 0.69 -6.69
N ARG A 38 -9.55 -0.62 -6.53
CA ARG A 38 -9.74 -1.31 -5.24
C ARG A 38 -8.60 -1.01 -4.26
N GLU A 39 -7.35 -1.09 -4.69
CA GLU A 39 -6.18 -0.78 -3.83
C GLU A 39 -6.19 0.68 -3.37
N LYS A 40 -6.45 1.62 -4.29
CA LYS A 40 -6.58 3.06 -3.95
C LYS A 40 -7.74 3.31 -2.98
N ALA A 41 -8.89 2.66 -3.19
CA ALA A 41 -10.03 2.79 -2.28
C ALA A 41 -9.69 2.25 -0.87
N GLY A 42 -9.00 1.11 -0.78
CA GLY A 42 -8.52 0.57 0.51
C GLY A 42 -7.61 1.56 1.22
N PHE A 43 -6.56 2.02 0.53
CA PHE A 43 -5.60 2.99 1.06
C PHE A 43 -6.26 4.31 1.50
N TYR A 44 -7.22 4.83 0.73
CA TYR A 44 -7.98 6.02 1.13
C TYR A 44 -8.78 5.82 2.42
N GLY A 45 -9.41 4.65 2.59
CA GLY A 45 -10.15 4.33 3.81
C GLY A 45 -9.25 4.29 5.04
N GLU A 46 -8.09 3.66 4.87
CA GLU A 46 -7.02 3.61 5.85
C GLU A 46 -6.51 5.02 6.22
N GLN A 47 -6.27 5.90 5.25
CA GLN A 47 -5.92 7.31 5.49
C GLN A 47 -7.04 8.11 6.17
N ARG A 48 -8.31 7.75 5.92
CA ARG A 48 -9.45 8.36 6.62
C ARG A 48 -9.40 8.02 8.11
N LEU A 49 -9.11 6.78 8.49
CA LEU A 49 -8.89 6.39 9.89
C LEU A 49 -7.72 7.17 10.50
N ASP A 50 -6.59 7.26 9.78
CA ASP A 50 -5.41 7.98 10.26
C ASP A 50 -5.70 9.46 10.59
N ARG A 51 -6.58 10.11 9.82
CA ARG A 51 -7.05 11.48 10.10
C ARG A 51 -7.92 11.56 11.35
N GLU A 52 -8.80 10.59 11.59
CA GLU A 52 -9.67 10.58 12.77
C GLU A 52 -8.88 10.43 14.08
N TRP A 53 -7.72 9.76 14.05
CA TRP A 53 -6.81 9.72 15.20
C TRP A 53 -6.25 11.09 15.59
N LEU A 54 -6.17 12.04 14.65
CA LEU A 54 -5.67 13.39 14.89
C LEU A 54 -6.75 14.34 15.41
N ASP A 55 -8.03 13.95 15.32
CA ASP A 55 -9.18 14.80 15.68
C ASP A 55 -9.49 14.80 17.19
N PHE A 56 -8.89 13.89 17.96
CA PHE A 56 -9.10 13.85 19.41
C PHE A 56 -7.83 13.51 20.18
N GLN A 57 -7.74 14.09 21.38
CA GLN A 57 -6.62 13.85 22.28
C GLN A 57 -6.85 12.56 23.08
N ILE A 58 -5.85 11.68 23.04
CA ILE A 58 -5.79 10.47 23.86
C ILE A 58 -5.03 10.81 25.14
N GLN A 59 -5.68 10.66 26.30
CA GLN A 59 -5.15 11.04 27.61
C GLN A 59 -4.39 9.89 28.29
N CYS A 60 -3.58 9.16 27.54
CA CYS A 60 -2.65 8.16 28.08
C CYS A 60 -1.43 8.00 27.17
N PRO A 61 -0.33 7.41 27.65
CA PRO A 61 0.72 6.90 26.78
C PRO A 61 0.13 5.92 25.77
N PHE A 62 0.51 6.05 24.50
CA PHE A 62 0.06 5.15 23.45
C PHE A 62 1.03 5.07 22.28
N VAL A 63 0.96 3.97 21.54
CA VAL A 63 1.65 3.77 20.26
C VAL A 63 0.64 3.39 19.19
N LEU A 64 0.72 4.03 18.02
CA LEU A 64 0.00 3.64 16.81
C LEU A 64 0.97 3.05 15.78
N LEU A 65 0.63 1.88 15.26
CA LEU A 65 1.33 1.18 14.18
C LEU A 65 0.35 0.90 13.03
N ASN A 66 0.58 1.53 11.87
CA ASN A 66 -0.35 1.46 10.75
C ASN A 66 0.16 0.59 9.60
N GLY A 67 -0.68 -0.32 9.09
CA GLY A 67 -0.39 -1.12 7.90
C GLY A 67 0.77 -2.10 8.06
N LEU A 68 0.93 -2.70 9.25
CA LEU A 68 1.97 -3.70 9.46
C LEU A 68 1.59 -5.02 8.80
N ARG A 69 2.56 -5.61 8.09
CA ARG A 69 2.43 -6.93 7.46
C ARG A 69 3.34 -7.92 8.17
N PHE A 70 2.80 -9.11 8.40
CA PHE A 70 3.51 -10.21 9.03
C PHE A 70 3.34 -11.48 8.21
N GLU A 71 4.23 -12.42 8.43
CA GLU A 71 4.13 -13.78 7.92
C GLU A 71 4.29 -14.72 9.13
N ASN A 72 3.37 -15.66 9.30
CA ASN A 72 3.48 -16.66 10.35
C ASN A 72 4.42 -17.80 9.91
N LYS A 73 4.67 -18.77 10.80
CA LYS A 73 5.57 -19.91 10.54
C LYS A 73 5.11 -20.78 9.35
N ASP A 74 3.83 -20.75 9.03
CA ASP A 74 3.21 -21.51 7.94
C ASP A 74 3.05 -20.69 6.65
N ALA A 75 3.77 -19.57 6.52
CA ALA A 75 3.74 -18.64 5.38
C ALA A 75 2.40 -17.92 5.13
N PHE A 76 1.46 -17.95 6.07
CA PHE A 76 0.25 -17.13 5.99
C PHE A 76 0.55 -15.68 6.34
N THR A 77 0.03 -14.78 5.51
CA THR A 77 0.23 -13.34 5.67
C THR A 77 -0.87 -12.72 6.53
N HIS A 78 -0.46 -11.82 7.43
CA HIS A 78 -1.35 -11.01 8.24
C HIS A 78 -1.06 -9.54 7.98
N GLN A 79 -1.99 -8.81 7.37
CA GLN A 79 -1.93 -7.36 7.27
C GLN A 79 -2.85 -6.77 8.34
N ILE A 80 -2.28 -6.01 9.26
CA ILE A 80 -3.03 -5.28 10.29
C ILE A 80 -3.10 -3.82 9.87
N ASP A 81 -4.29 -3.36 9.50
CA ASP A 81 -4.48 -2.01 8.95
C ASP A 81 -4.15 -0.92 9.96
N ALA A 82 -4.54 -1.11 11.23
CA ALA A 82 -4.10 -0.26 12.34
C ALA A 82 -4.05 -1.04 13.66
N LEU A 83 -2.99 -0.81 14.40
CA LEU A 83 -2.76 -1.38 15.73
C LEU A 83 -2.50 -0.25 16.73
N PHE A 84 -3.40 -0.13 17.71
CA PHE A 84 -3.27 0.80 18.82
C PHE A 84 -2.81 0.04 20.06
N LEU A 85 -1.74 0.51 20.70
CA LEU A 85 -1.23 -0.03 21.94
C LEU A 85 -1.31 1.05 23.02
N CYS A 86 -1.81 0.67 24.20
CA CYS A 86 -1.70 1.46 25.42
C CYS A 86 -1.42 0.52 26.61
N PRO A 87 -1.11 1.08 27.79
CA PRO A 87 -0.87 0.28 29.00
C PRO A 87 -2.03 -0.61 29.47
N TYR A 88 -3.25 -0.39 28.97
CA TYR A 88 -4.49 -1.01 29.46
C TYR A 88 -5.04 -2.09 28.52
N PHE A 89 -4.90 -1.89 27.21
CA PHE A 89 -5.37 -2.80 26.17
C PHE A 89 -4.63 -2.56 24.84
N ILE A 90 -4.74 -3.53 23.94
CA ILE A 90 -4.34 -3.39 22.53
C ILE A 90 -5.60 -3.47 21.67
N PHE A 91 -5.71 -2.58 20.68
CA PHE A 91 -6.84 -2.53 19.77
C PHE A 91 -6.40 -2.76 18.33
N VAL A 92 -6.85 -3.89 17.77
CA VAL A 92 -6.60 -4.34 16.41
C VAL A 92 -7.76 -3.91 15.54
N MET A 93 -7.49 -3.13 14.49
CA MET A 93 -8.51 -2.61 13.60
C MET A 93 -8.31 -3.10 12.17
N GLU A 94 -9.42 -3.52 11.58
CA GLU A 94 -9.59 -3.78 10.15
C GLU A 94 -10.40 -2.63 9.54
N VAL A 95 -9.92 -2.03 8.45
CA VAL A 95 -10.57 -0.88 7.82
C VAL A 95 -11.22 -1.28 6.51
N LYS A 96 -12.52 -1.00 6.37
CA LYS A 96 -13.26 -1.22 5.12
C LYS A 96 -13.75 0.10 4.54
N ASN A 97 -13.42 0.36 3.28
CA ASN A 97 -13.94 1.51 2.53
C ASN A 97 -14.98 1.08 1.50
N ILE A 98 -16.19 0.74 1.97
CA ILE A 98 -17.22 0.12 1.13
C ILE A 98 -18.54 0.91 1.26
N ALA A 99 -19.01 1.54 0.19
CA ALA A 99 -20.32 2.19 0.17
C ALA A 99 -21.47 1.16 0.10
N GLY A 100 -22.66 1.55 0.55
CA GLY A 100 -23.87 0.71 0.55
C GLY A 100 -24.22 0.15 1.93
N ARG A 101 -25.33 -0.57 2.02
CA ARG A 101 -25.73 -1.25 3.26
C ARG A 101 -24.91 -2.52 3.43
N ILE A 102 -24.33 -2.71 4.61
CA ILE A 102 -23.51 -3.86 4.98
C ILE A 102 -24.18 -4.60 6.12
N ASP A 103 -24.53 -5.86 5.88
CA ASP A 103 -25.07 -6.78 6.86
C ASP A 103 -24.02 -7.88 7.12
N ILE A 104 -23.74 -8.19 8.38
CA ILE A 104 -22.74 -9.17 8.82
C ILE A 104 -23.44 -10.24 9.66
N ASN A 105 -23.42 -11.47 9.16
CA ASN A 105 -23.94 -12.63 9.85
C ASN A 105 -22.80 -13.57 10.26
N ASP A 106 -22.55 -13.62 11.56
CA ASP A 106 -21.54 -14.40 12.26
C ASP A 106 -21.84 -15.90 12.28
N GLU A 107 -23.12 -16.29 12.24
CA GLU A 107 -23.52 -17.71 12.20
C GLU A 107 -23.17 -18.36 10.86
N THR A 108 -23.28 -17.59 9.78
CA THR A 108 -22.98 -18.05 8.43
C THR A 108 -21.61 -17.59 7.92
N ASN A 109 -20.88 -16.80 8.69
CA ASN A 109 -19.64 -16.12 8.28
C ASN A 109 -19.79 -15.29 6.99
N GLN A 110 -20.95 -14.66 6.81
CA GLN A 110 -21.26 -13.88 5.60
C GLN A 110 -21.23 -12.39 5.88
N CYS A 111 -20.61 -11.64 4.96
CA CYS A 111 -20.74 -10.20 4.87
C CYS A 111 -21.40 -9.86 3.53
N ILE A 112 -22.56 -9.23 3.59
CA ILE A 112 -23.39 -8.93 2.42
C ILE A 112 -23.46 -7.43 2.26
N ARG A 113 -23.22 -6.96 1.05
CA ARG A 113 -23.46 -5.58 0.64
C ARG A 113 -24.72 -5.50 -0.21
N THR A 114 -25.63 -4.60 0.16
CA THR A 114 -26.74 -4.17 -0.67
C THR A 114 -26.46 -2.77 -1.20
N ARG A 115 -26.40 -2.66 -2.53
CA ARG A 115 -26.17 -1.39 -3.25
C ARG A 115 -27.47 -0.56 -3.32
N ALA A 116 -27.34 0.71 -3.71
CA ALA A 116 -28.49 1.61 -3.87
C ALA A 116 -29.51 1.14 -4.93
N ASP A 117 -29.06 0.37 -5.93
CA ASP A 117 -29.90 -0.26 -6.95
C ASP A 117 -30.55 -1.59 -6.49
N GLY A 118 -30.36 -1.98 -5.23
CA GLY A 118 -30.87 -3.22 -4.65
C GLY A 118 -30.01 -4.46 -4.93
N ARG A 119 -28.93 -4.35 -5.72
CA ARG A 119 -28.05 -5.50 -5.99
C ARG A 119 -27.30 -5.93 -4.73
N MET A 120 -27.35 -7.23 -4.46
CA MET A 120 -26.66 -7.87 -3.34
C MET A 120 -25.37 -8.55 -3.79
N GLU A 121 -24.31 -8.39 -2.99
CA GLU A 121 -22.99 -8.97 -3.27
C GLU A 121 -22.36 -9.48 -1.98
N GLY A 122 -21.80 -10.69 -2.01
CA GLY A 122 -21.04 -11.26 -0.89
C GLY A 122 -19.59 -10.78 -0.88
N PHE A 123 -19.05 -10.59 0.32
CA PHE A 123 -17.66 -10.18 0.56
C PHE A 123 -17.01 -11.09 1.59
N THR A 124 -15.68 -11.13 1.58
CA THR A 124 -14.90 -11.70 2.68
C THR A 124 -15.32 -11.01 3.99
N ASN A 125 -15.65 -11.82 5.00
CA ASN A 125 -16.14 -11.31 6.27
C ASN A 125 -15.03 -10.51 7.00
N PRO A 126 -15.20 -9.19 7.21
CA PRO A 126 -14.20 -8.39 7.90
C PRO A 126 -14.06 -8.77 9.38
N VAL A 127 -15.10 -9.35 9.99
CA VAL A 127 -15.06 -9.82 11.39
C VAL A 127 -14.08 -10.99 11.52
N ASP A 128 -14.16 -11.97 10.62
CA ASP A 128 -13.23 -13.11 10.65
C ASP A 128 -11.80 -12.68 10.32
N GLN A 129 -11.64 -11.70 9.44
CA GLN A 129 -10.34 -11.11 9.17
C GLN A 129 -9.73 -10.48 10.43
N VAL A 130 -10.46 -9.61 11.12
CA VAL A 130 -9.93 -8.96 12.34
C VAL A 130 -9.74 -9.96 13.48
N ARG A 131 -10.58 -11.01 13.61
CA ARG A 131 -10.38 -12.09 14.58
C ARG A 131 -9.08 -12.84 14.35
N ARG A 132 -8.76 -13.18 13.10
CA ARG A 132 -7.47 -13.81 12.75
C ARG A 132 -6.29 -12.90 13.11
N HIS A 133 -6.38 -11.60 12.82
CA HIS A 133 -5.34 -10.64 13.19
C HIS A 133 -5.21 -10.47 14.71
N GLY A 134 -6.32 -10.40 15.43
CA GLY A 134 -6.34 -10.37 16.91
C GLY A 134 -5.81 -11.67 17.52
N GLY A 135 -6.05 -12.83 16.91
CA GLY A 135 -5.45 -14.10 17.28
C GLY A 135 -3.93 -14.11 17.12
N PHE A 136 -3.44 -13.63 15.98
CA PHE A 136 -2.00 -13.48 15.73
C PHE A 136 -1.33 -12.56 16.77
N VAL A 137 -1.93 -11.41 17.09
CA VAL A 137 -1.40 -10.49 18.10
C VAL A 137 -1.41 -11.12 19.50
N ARG A 138 -2.48 -11.83 19.87
CA ARG A 138 -2.54 -12.57 21.16
C ARG A 138 -1.46 -13.63 21.27
N GLU A 139 -1.23 -14.39 20.20
CA GLU A 139 -0.16 -15.41 20.15
C GLU A 139 1.21 -14.77 20.35
N PHE A 140 1.47 -13.68 19.62
CA PHE A 140 2.71 -12.92 19.73
C PHE A 140 2.94 -12.39 21.16
N LEU A 141 1.92 -11.86 21.82
CA LEU A 141 2.03 -11.37 23.20
C LEU A 141 2.25 -12.51 24.20
N ARG A 142 1.62 -13.66 23.96
CA ARG A 142 1.82 -14.86 24.78
C ARG A 142 3.25 -15.38 24.70
N GLU A 143 3.88 -15.36 23.52
CA GLU A 143 5.30 -15.70 23.37
C GLU A 143 6.22 -14.78 24.21
N LEU A 144 5.78 -13.55 24.49
CA LEU A 144 6.49 -12.58 25.34
C LEU A 144 6.10 -12.67 26.83
N GLY A 145 5.17 -13.56 27.21
CA GLY A 145 4.67 -13.68 28.59
C GLY A 145 3.71 -12.56 29.00
N ILE A 146 3.11 -11.84 28.05
CA ILE A 146 2.29 -10.65 28.30
C ILE A 146 0.80 -10.99 28.15
N ALA A 147 0.02 -10.76 29.21
CA ALA A 147 -1.42 -11.07 29.27
C ALA A 147 -2.28 -9.79 29.25
N ILE A 148 -2.16 -8.99 28.20
CA ILE A 148 -2.95 -7.76 28.01
C ILE A 148 -4.20 -8.01 27.14
N PRO A 149 -5.36 -7.38 27.42
CA PRO A 149 -6.55 -7.50 26.59
C PRO A 149 -6.30 -7.06 25.15
N VAL A 150 -6.65 -7.93 24.20
CA VAL A 150 -6.63 -7.62 22.76
C VAL A 150 -8.07 -7.48 22.28
N VAL A 151 -8.46 -6.26 21.96
CA VAL A 151 -9.77 -5.90 21.42
C VAL A 151 -9.68 -5.86 19.90
N SER A 152 -10.73 -6.31 19.22
CA SER A 152 -10.82 -6.30 17.75
C SER A 152 -11.94 -5.39 17.27
N GLY A 153 -11.74 -4.70 16.16
CA GLY A 153 -12.75 -3.83 15.58
C GLY A 153 -12.71 -3.74 14.05
N VAL A 154 -13.89 -3.71 13.44
CA VAL A 154 -14.07 -3.39 12.02
C VAL A 154 -14.55 -1.95 11.92
N VAL A 155 -13.78 -1.15 11.18
CA VAL A 155 -14.05 0.28 10.99
C VAL A 155 -14.45 0.53 9.54
N PHE A 156 -15.68 1.02 9.34
CA PHE A 156 -16.15 1.44 8.03
C PHE A 156 -15.78 2.91 7.80
N ALA A 157 -14.89 3.15 6.83
CA ALA A 157 -14.35 4.47 6.53
C ALA A 157 -15.11 5.22 5.44
N ASN A 158 -16.00 4.55 4.70
CA ASN A 158 -16.79 5.19 3.66
C ASN A 158 -17.98 5.92 4.30
N PRO A 159 -18.19 7.23 4.04
CA PRO A 159 -19.33 7.96 4.60
C PRO A 159 -20.69 7.43 4.12
N TYR A 160 -20.72 6.70 2.99
CA TYR A 160 -21.91 6.06 2.44
C TYR A 160 -22.05 4.59 2.85
N SER A 161 -21.20 4.09 3.77
CA SER A 161 -21.46 2.81 4.42
C SER A 161 -22.70 2.95 5.30
N ILE A 162 -23.65 2.01 5.22
CA ILE A 162 -24.76 1.89 6.15
C ILE A 162 -24.58 0.56 6.89
N ILE A 163 -24.26 0.61 8.18
CA ILE A 163 -24.09 -0.62 8.97
C ILE A 163 -25.50 -1.10 9.33
N GLY A 164 -25.89 -2.23 8.74
CA GLY A 164 -27.17 -2.86 8.94
C GLY A 164 -27.15 -3.81 10.13
N GLU A 165 -27.58 -5.05 9.91
CA GLU A 165 -27.58 -6.08 10.94
C GLU A 165 -26.16 -6.61 11.16
N VAL A 166 -25.75 -6.66 12.43
CA VAL A 166 -24.46 -7.20 12.86
C VAL A 166 -24.67 -8.02 14.14
N ASN A 167 -24.41 -9.32 14.09
CA ASN A 167 -24.52 -10.23 15.25
C ASN A 167 -23.16 -10.66 15.83
N ALA A 168 -22.03 -10.06 15.41
CA ALA A 168 -20.71 -10.30 15.99
C ALA A 168 -20.55 -9.55 17.34
N ARG A 169 -20.64 -10.27 18.47
CA ARG A 169 -20.64 -9.67 19.82
C ARG A 169 -19.26 -9.37 20.40
N ASP A 170 -18.23 -10.07 19.93
CA ASP A 170 -16.84 -9.97 20.39
C ASP A 170 -16.03 -8.91 19.63
N VAL A 171 -16.53 -8.43 18.49
CA VAL A 171 -15.87 -7.45 17.62
C VAL A 171 -16.66 -6.14 17.57
N LEU A 172 -15.95 -5.02 17.75
CA LEU A 172 -16.56 -3.70 17.58
C LEU A 172 -16.77 -3.40 16.09
N VAL A 173 -18.02 -3.24 15.64
CA VAL A 173 -18.31 -2.81 14.27
C VAL A 173 -18.91 -1.40 14.27
N PHE A 174 -18.28 -0.46 13.58
CA PHE A 174 -18.70 0.96 13.61
C PHE A 174 -18.17 1.79 12.43
N GLN A 175 -18.82 2.93 12.21
CA GLN A 175 -18.37 3.98 11.30
C GLN A 175 -17.14 4.69 11.86
N VAL A 176 -16.23 5.12 11.00
CA VAL A 176 -14.98 5.79 11.42
C VAL A 176 -15.23 7.03 12.29
N SER A 177 -16.30 7.79 12.05
CA SER A 177 -16.70 8.94 12.87
C SER A 177 -17.06 8.59 14.32
N GLY A 178 -17.37 7.31 14.60
CA GLY A 178 -17.62 6.79 15.93
C GLY A 178 -16.35 6.47 16.72
N LEU A 179 -15.15 6.59 16.13
CA LEU A 179 -13.89 6.17 16.73
C LEU A 179 -13.68 6.77 18.13
N ARG A 180 -13.79 8.09 18.27
CA ARG A 180 -13.62 8.79 19.56
C ARG A 180 -14.54 8.21 20.63
N TYR A 181 -15.81 8.00 20.31
CA TYR A 181 -16.80 7.47 21.24
C TYR A 181 -16.49 6.01 21.64
N LYS A 182 -16.08 5.18 20.67
CA LYS A 182 -15.68 3.78 20.94
C LYS A 182 -14.42 3.70 21.78
N MET A 183 -13.42 4.53 21.51
CA MET A 183 -12.22 4.63 22.34
C MET A 183 -12.55 5.03 23.78
N GLY A 184 -13.44 6.01 23.97
CA GLY A 184 -13.93 6.37 25.31
C GLY A 184 -14.57 5.19 26.06
N LYS A 185 -15.36 4.35 25.38
CA LYS A 185 -15.91 3.11 25.96
C LYS A 185 -14.83 2.10 26.31
N LEU A 186 -13.79 1.96 25.49
CA LEU A 186 -12.67 1.06 25.78
C LEU A 186 -11.89 1.51 27.01
N PHE A 187 -11.54 2.79 27.12
CA PHE A 187 -10.89 3.33 28.32
C PHE A 187 -11.77 3.24 29.58
N ALA A 188 -13.10 3.40 29.43
CA ALA A 188 -14.01 3.20 30.56
C ALA A 188 -14.11 1.73 31.02
N ARG A 189 -13.91 0.77 30.09
CA ARG A 189 -13.96 -0.66 30.37
C ARG A 189 -12.63 -1.21 30.92
N TYR A 190 -11.51 -0.82 30.34
CA TYR A 190 -10.17 -1.30 30.68
C TYR A 190 -9.41 -0.22 31.45
N LYS A 191 -9.52 -0.25 32.78
CA LYS A 191 -8.95 0.78 33.68
C LYS A 191 -7.62 0.35 34.31
N GLU A 192 -7.39 -0.95 34.39
CA GLU A 192 -6.20 -1.51 35.02
C GLU A 192 -5.00 -1.40 34.08
N ARG A 193 -3.91 -0.81 34.57
CA ARG A 193 -2.63 -0.74 33.88
C ARG A 193 -1.95 -2.10 34.00
N ILE A 194 -1.74 -2.77 32.86
CA ILE A 194 -1.23 -4.15 32.80
C ILE A 194 0.24 -4.18 32.38
N ILE A 195 0.67 -3.25 31.54
CA ILE A 195 2.05 -3.12 31.09
C ILE A 195 2.57 -1.72 31.36
N GLU A 196 3.88 -1.60 31.57
CA GLU A 196 4.54 -0.32 31.68
C GLU A 196 4.76 0.35 30.32
N ASP A 197 5.03 1.66 30.34
CA ASP A 197 5.28 2.42 29.11
C ASP A 197 6.48 1.86 28.35
N THR A 198 7.53 1.43 29.05
CA THR A 198 8.72 0.81 28.47
C THR A 198 8.39 -0.51 27.78
N GLU A 199 7.59 -1.37 28.41
CA GLU A 199 7.12 -2.62 27.83
C GLU A 199 6.28 -2.38 26.57
N MET A 200 5.36 -1.41 26.60
CA MET A 200 4.58 -1.02 25.43
C MET A 200 5.47 -0.61 24.25
N HIS A 201 6.52 0.17 24.50
CA HIS A 201 7.46 0.58 23.44
C HIS A 201 8.29 -0.61 22.92
N SER A 202 8.70 -1.52 23.79
CA SER A 202 9.41 -2.76 23.41
C SER A 202 8.55 -3.70 22.56
N ILE A 203 7.27 -3.89 22.92
CA ILE A 203 6.29 -4.65 22.12
C ILE A 203 6.19 -4.03 20.72
N ALA A 204 6.05 -2.71 20.64
CA ALA A 204 5.94 -2.01 19.37
C ALA A 204 7.20 -2.17 18.50
N GLU A 205 8.40 -2.11 19.09
CA GLU A 205 9.66 -2.31 18.38
C GLU A 205 9.81 -3.73 17.86
N GLU A 206 9.44 -4.72 18.66
CA GLU A 206 9.50 -6.12 18.26
C GLU A 206 8.51 -6.42 17.13
N LEU A 207 7.29 -5.85 17.17
CA LEU A 207 6.33 -5.93 16.05
C LEU A 207 6.88 -5.27 14.79
N ILE A 208 7.47 -4.08 14.90
CA ILE A 208 8.12 -3.41 13.77
C ILE A 208 9.26 -4.28 13.23
N ARG A 209 10.07 -4.90 14.09
CA ARG A 209 11.21 -5.73 13.70
C ARG A 209 10.78 -7.02 12.99
N LYS A 210 9.71 -7.68 13.45
CA LYS A 210 9.16 -8.90 12.83
C LYS A 210 8.35 -8.63 11.55
N ARG A 211 8.11 -7.37 11.19
CA ARG A 211 7.33 -7.04 9.99
C ARG A 211 7.99 -7.60 8.73
N ARG A 212 7.17 -8.08 7.81
CA ARG A 212 7.60 -8.42 6.46
C ARG A 212 7.80 -7.14 5.64
N LEU A 213 8.92 -7.06 4.93
CA LEU A 213 9.20 -6.00 3.96
C LEU A 213 8.75 -6.41 2.55
N GLY A 214 8.26 -5.43 1.79
CA GLY A 214 7.87 -5.58 0.40
C GLY A 214 6.49 -6.21 0.17
N SER A 215 5.91 -5.96 -1.00
CA SER A 215 4.69 -6.64 -1.45
C SER A 215 4.98 -8.04 -1.98
N SER A 216 4.08 -8.99 -1.72
CA SER A 216 4.12 -10.35 -2.29
C SER A 216 3.50 -10.42 -3.69
N TRP A 217 2.88 -9.34 -4.17
CA TRP A 217 2.14 -9.35 -5.43
C TRP A 217 3.09 -9.11 -6.59
N GLN A 218 3.17 -10.10 -7.49
CA GLN A 218 3.88 -9.98 -8.75
C GLN A 218 2.88 -10.13 -9.90
N PRO A 219 2.82 -9.15 -10.83
CA PRO A 219 1.95 -9.24 -11.99
C PRO A 219 2.46 -10.35 -12.92
N LYS A 220 1.56 -11.26 -13.31
CA LYS A 220 1.83 -12.22 -14.40
C LYS A 220 1.52 -11.56 -15.73
N ILE A 221 2.37 -10.61 -16.14
CA ILE A 221 2.26 -9.91 -17.42
C ILE A 221 3.45 -10.26 -18.31
N ASP A 222 3.16 -10.54 -19.58
CA ASP A 222 4.23 -10.65 -20.58
C ASP A 222 4.80 -9.26 -20.84
N SER A 223 6.10 -9.09 -20.57
CA SER A 223 6.86 -7.87 -20.81
C SER A 223 6.76 -7.36 -22.24
N GLN A 224 6.51 -8.22 -23.24
CA GLN A 224 6.35 -7.82 -24.64
C GLN A 224 5.06 -7.01 -24.89
N ARG A 225 4.06 -7.14 -24.02
CA ARG A 225 2.80 -6.37 -24.09
C ARG A 225 2.95 -4.95 -23.55
N LEU A 226 4.04 -4.67 -22.84
CA LEU A 226 4.30 -3.37 -22.24
C LEU A 226 5.05 -2.47 -23.22
N LYS A 227 4.52 -1.27 -23.46
CA LYS A 227 5.20 -0.21 -24.20
C LYS A 227 6.56 0.08 -23.57
N ARG A 228 7.59 0.11 -24.41
CA ARG A 228 8.96 0.47 -24.07
C ARG A 228 9.19 1.98 -24.30
N GLY A 229 10.30 2.48 -23.77
CA GLY A 229 10.74 3.84 -23.97
C GLY A 229 10.13 4.85 -23.01
N VAL A 230 10.48 6.12 -23.26
CA VAL A 230 9.88 7.27 -22.62
C VAL A 230 8.52 7.53 -23.25
N LEU A 231 7.47 7.61 -22.43
CA LEU A 231 6.10 7.84 -22.89
C LEU A 231 5.73 9.30 -22.67
N CYS A 232 5.03 9.90 -23.64
CA CYS A 232 4.71 11.32 -23.59
C CYS A 232 3.53 11.60 -22.64
N PRO A 233 3.72 12.39 -21.57
CA PRO A 233 2.62 12.75 -20.65
C PRO A 233 1.55 13.61 -21.34
N GLY A 234 1.94 14.52 -22.22
CA GLY A 234 1.02 15.33 -23.02
C GLY A 234 0.18 14.56 -24.06
N CYS A 235 0.44 13.26 -24.24
CA CYS A 235 -0.37 12.37 -25.07
C CYS A 235 -1.01 11.24 -24.26
N ASN A 236 -1.21 11.44 -22.95
CA ASN A 236 -1.74 10.43 -22.03
C ASN A 236 -0.97 9.10 -22.13
N HIS A 237 0.36 9.20 -22.23
CA HIS A 237 1.28 8.07 -22.37
C HIS A 237 1.05 7.19 -23.62
N GLY A 238 0.26 7.67 -24.59
CA GLY A 238 -0.08 6.93 -25.81
C GLY A 238 0.98 6.97 -26.92
N VAL A 239 2.03 7.78 -26.76
CA VAL A 239 3.09 7.97 -27.76
C VAL A 239 4.46 7.86 -27.10
N GLN A 240 5.36 7.08 -27.72
CA GLN A 240 6.76 7.01 -27.32
C GLN A 240 7.51 8.26 -27.81
N MET A 241 8.33 8.84 -26.93
CA MET A 241 9.20 9.97 -27.23
C MET A 241 10.53 9.50 -27.81
N HIS A 242 11.15 10.35 -28.64
CA HIS A 242 12.43 10.07 -29.27
C HIS A 242 13.52 10.97 -28.69
N TYR A 243 14.69 10.39 -28.45
CA TYR A 243 15.85 11.14 -27.97
C TYR A 243 16.57 11.83 -29.14
N LYS A 244 16.55 13.16 -29.18
CA LYS A 244 17.22 13.97 -30.21
C LYS A 244 17.82 15.22 -29.59
N TYR A 245 19.03 15.60 -30.04
CA TYR A 245 19.73 16.82 -29.61
C TYR A 245 19.88 17.00 -28.08
N GLY A 246 19.95 15.91 -27.32
CA GLY A 246 20.13 15.96 -25.87
C GLY A 246 18.83 15.83 -25.06
N SER A 247 17.66 15.85 -25.70
CA SER A 247 16.35 15.83 -25.04
C SER A 247 15.37 14.83 -25.65
N TRP A 248 14.29 14.55 -24.91
CA TRP A 248 13.21 13.65 -25.34
C TRP A 248 12.09 14.45 -26.00
N HIS A 249 11.73 14.11 -27.23
CA HIS A 249 10.72 14.82 -28.00
C HIS A 249 9.55 13.92 -28.41
N CYS A 250 8.33 14.40 -28.20
CA CYS A 250 7.14 13.74 -28.72
C CYS A 250 6.91 14.11 -30.19
N SER A 251 6.77 13.12 -31.06
CA SER A 251 6.47 13.32 -32.48
C SER A 251 5.03 13.76 -32.77
N ARG A 252 4.10 13.55 -31.83
CA ARG A 252 2.68 13.91 -31.99
C ARG A 252 2.37 15.33 -31.53
N CYS A 253 2.73 15.68 -30.29
CA CYS A 253 2.34 16.95 -29.68
C CYS A 253 3.50 17.94 -29.51
N GLY A 254 4.73 17.55 -29.90
CA GLY A 254 5.92 18.40 -29.75
C GLY A 254 6.43 18.54 -28.31
N ASN A 255 5.77 17.94 -27.32
CA ASN A 255 6.18 18.03 -25.92
C ASN A 255 7.64 17.60 -25.73
N ASN A 256 8.36 18.35 -24.89
CA ASN A 256 9.74 18.09 -24.49
C ASN A 256 9.79 18.20 -22.97
N ASP A 257 9.61 17.07 -22.30
CA ASP A 257 9.48 16.99 -20.85
C ASP A 257 10.51 16.00 -20.32
N GLU A 258 11.49 16.51 -19.57
CA GLU A 258 12.54 15.70 -18.98
C GLU A 258 12.01 14.83 -17.83
N SER A 259 10.92 15.23 -17.16
CA SER A 259 10.29 14.42 -16.11
C SER A 259 9.79 13.08 -16.64
N ALA A 260 9.38 13.03 -17.92
CA ALA A 260 8.94 11.80 -18.58
C ALA A 260 10.07 10.74 -18.63
N PHE A 261 11.33 11.18 -18.74
CA PHE A 261 12.47 10.27 -18.71
C PHE A 261 12.67 9.65 -17.32
N TYR A 262 12.56 10.45 -16.27
CA TYR A 262 12.65 9.96 -14.89
C TYR A 262 11.46 9.06 -14.53
N GLU A 263 10.24 9.36 -15.01
CA GLU A 263 9.08 8.47 -14.89
C GLU A 263 9.35 7.12 -15.57
N ALA A 264 9.92 7.13 -16.78
CA ALA A 264 10.25 5.90 -17.48
C ALA A 264 11.37 5.08 -16.81
N LEU A 265 12.35 5.72 -16.16
CA LEU A 265 13.34 5.03 -15.33
C LEU A 265 12.70 4.40 -14.08
N ASN A 266 11.77 5.12 -13.43
CA ASN A 266 11.03 4.57 -12.30
C ASN A 266 10.16 3.38 -12.71
N ASP A 267 9.50 3.48 -13.87
CA ASP A 267 8.72 2.38 -14.41
C ASP A 267 9.60 1.15 -14.69
N TYR A 268 10.78 1.36 -15.28
CA TYR A 268 11.74 0.27 -15.48
C TYR A 268 12.06 -0.39 -14.14
N ARG A 269 12.37 0.43 -13.12
CA ARG A 269 12.68 -0.04 -11.77
C ARG A 269 11.56 -0.88 -11.16
N LEU A 270 10.31 -0.44 -11.32
CA LEU A 270 9.14 -1.14 -10.77
C LEU A 270 8.86 -2.49 -11.46
N LEU A 271 9.12 -2.59 -12.76
CA LEU A 271 8.79 -3.77 -13.57
C LEU A 271 9.93 -4.79 -13.67
N TRP A 272 11.18 -4.34 -13.79
CA TRP A 272 12.36 -5.18 -14.03
C TRP A 272 13.39 -5.12 -12.90
N GLY A 273 13.20 -4.25 -11.90
CA GLY A 273 14.07 -4.12 -10.74
C GLY A 273 15.07 -2.97 -10.86
N GLU A 274 15.80 -2.72 -9.78
CA GLU A 274 16.65 -1.53 -9.63
C GLU A 274 17.98 -1.57 -10.40
N ARG A 275 18.36 -2.73 -10.94
CA ARG A 275 19.61 -2.91 -11.69
C ARG A 275 19.36 -2.70 -13.17
N LEU A 276 20.20 -1.86 -13.77
CA LEU A 276 20.11 -1.50 -15.17
C LEU A 276 21.50 -1.51 -15.81
N THR A 277 21.69 -2.34 -16.82
CA THR A 277 22.89 -2.33 -17.65
C THR A 277 22.75 -1.35 -18.82
N ASN A 278 23.86 -1.00 -19.47
CA ASN A 278 23.81 -0.21 -20.70
C ASN A 278 23.03 -0.93 -21.82
N GLY A 279 23.09 -2.27 -21.88
CA GLY A 279 22.36 -3.07 -22.86
C GLY A 279 20.86 -2.96 -22.65
N GLU A 280 20.40 -3.21 -21.43
CA GLU A 280 18.98 -3.10 -21.05
C GLU A 280 18.46 -1.66 -21.22
N PHE A 281 19.26 -0.66 -20.85
CA PHE A 281 18.89 0.74 -21.10
C PHE A 281 18.64 1.00 -22.58
N ARG A 282 19.52 0.54 -23.46
CA ARG A 282 19.35 0.72 -24.91
C ARG A 282 18.11 0.02 -25.43
N GLU A 283 17.90 -1.22 -25.00
CA GLU A 283 16.76 -2.03 -25.40
C GLU A 283 15.44 -1.42 -24.95
N PHE A 284 15.36 -0.97 -23.69
CA PHE A 284 14.16 -0.38 -23.14
C PHE A 284 13.90 1.03 -23.65
N PHE A 285 14.93 1.89 -23.71
CA PHE A 285 14.77 3.29 -24.11
C PHE A 285 14.83 3.52 -25.63
N GLY A 286 15.11 2.48 -26.43
CA GLY A 286 15.21 2.60 -27.89
C GLY A 286 16.44 3.39 -28.34
N ILE A 287 17.55 3.31 -27.59
CA ILE A 287 18.80 4.03 -27.91
C ILE A 287 19.77 3.11 -28.64
N GLU A 288 19.95 3.32 -29.94
CA GLU A 288 20.84 2.47 -30.74
C GLU A 288 22.31 2.64 -30.38
N SER A 289 22.77 3.87 -30.13
CA SER A 289 24.19 4.16 -29.88
C SER A 289 24.61 3.84 -28.45
N ARG A 290 25.55 2.89 -28.31
CA ARG A 290 26.20 2.58 -27.02
C ARG A 290 26.84 3.81 -26.38
N LYS A 291 27.47 4.68 -27.18
CA LYS A 291 28.13 5.91 -26.69
C LYS A 291 27.12 6.92 -26.17
N THR A 292 25.96 7.04 -26.83
CA THR A 292 24.87 7.94 -26.39
C THR A 292 24.27 7.44 -25.08
N ALA A 293 23.92 6.16 -25.00
CA ALA A 293 23.43 5.55 -23.77
C ALA A 293 24.41 5.72 -22.59
N TYR A 294 25.71 5.54 -22.84
CA TYR A 294 26.73 5.75 -21.81
C TYR A 294 26.77 7.21 -21.30
N ARG A 295 26.67 8.20 -22.20
CA ARG A 295 26.62 9.61 -21.81
C ARG A 295 25.40 9.93 -20.94
N ILE A 296 24.21 9.45 -21.33
CA ILE A 296 22.97 9.66 -20.57
C ILE A 296 23.06 8.99 -19.20
N LEU A 297 23.52 7.74 -19.13
CA LEU A 297 23.64 7.02 -17.86
C LEU A 297 24.65 7.67 -16.91
N ASN A 298 25.76 8.19 -17.44
CA ASN A 298 26.72 8.92 -16.62
C ASN A 298 26.20 10.28 -16.13
N SER A 299 25.34 10.96 -16.90
CA SER A 299 24.76 12.24 -16.45
C SER A 299 23.74 12.09 -15.31
N LEU A 300 23.26 10.87 -15.06
CA LEU A 300 22.34 10.58 -13.96
C LEU A 300 23.03 10.44 -12.59
N ASP A 301 24.37 10.39 -12.55
CA ASP A 301 25.16 10.22 -11.31
C ASP A 301 24.69 9.04 -10.43
N LEU A 302 24.34 7.92 -11.09
CA LEU A 302 23.87 6.73 -10.39
C LEU A 302 25.03 5.94 -9.78
N LYS A 303 24.77 5.33 -8.61
CA LYS A 303 25.68 4.34 -8.04
C LYS A 303 25.87 3.19 -9.02
N CYS A 304 27.12 2.76 -9.17
CA CYS A 304 27.49 1.72 -10.11
C CYS A 304 28.07 0.51 -9.37
N GLU A 305 27.66 -0.69 -9.77
CA GLU A 305 28.20 -1.96 -9.28
C GLU A 305 28.82 -2.76 -10.43
N GLY A 306 29.94 -3.42 -10.17
CA GLY A 306 30.64 -4.26 -11.14
C GLY A 306 31.43 -3.47 -12.20
N GLU A 307 32.06 -4.21 -13.12
CA GLU A 307 33.00 -3.65 -14.08
C GLU A 307 32.63 -3.96 -15.53
N ARG A 308 33.00 -3.04 -16.44
CA ARG A 308 32.93 -3.19 -17.90
C ARG A 308 31.55 -3.65 -18.39
N ARG A 309 31.42 -4.90 -18.85
CA ARG A 309 30.16 -5.48 -19.39
C ARG A 309 29.17 -5.87 -18.30
N TYR A 310 29.64 -6.01 -17.07
CA TYR A 310 28.83 -6.32 -15.88
C TYR A 310 28.55 -5.08 -15.04
N LYS A 311 28.88 -3.88 -15.56
CA LYS A 311 28.57 -2.62 -14.90
C LYS A 311 27.06 -2.42 -14.89
N ASN A 312 26.49 -2.42 -13.69
CA ASN A 312 25.10 -2.11 -13.42
C ASN A 312 25.00 -0.71 -12.85
N TYR A 313 23.99 0.04 -13.30
CA TYR A 313 23.58 1.32 -12.73
C TYR A 313 22.40 1.03 -11.80
N LEU A 314 22.48 1.50 -10.56
CA LEU A 314 21.42 1.31 -9.56
C LEU A 314 20.45 2.47 -9.62
N ILE A 315 19.20 2.18 -9.97
CA ILE A 315 18.11 3.15 -10.01
C ILE A 315 17.55 3.33 -8.59
N PRO A 316 17.71 4.50 -7.95
CA PRO A 316 17.19 4.74 -6.60
C PRO A 316 15.66 4.78 -6.60
N SER A 317 15.04 4.49 -5.46
CA SER A 317 13.59 4.63 -5.27
C SER A 317 13.10 6.08 -5.39
N THR A 318 13.99 7.05 -5.25
CA THR A 318 13.72 8.50 -5.35
C THR A 318 14.00 9.06 -6.76
N ILE A 319 14.18 8.20 -7.77
CA ILE A 319 14.54 8.65 -9.14
C ILE A 319 13.53 9.65 -9.73
N SER A 320 12.25 9.53 -9.39
CA SER A 320 11.19 10.46 -9.82
C SER A 320 11.38 11.88 -9.27
N GLU A 321 11.99 12.03 -8.08
CA GLU A 321 12.26 13.32 -7.44
C GLU A 321 13.41 14.09 -8.13
N MET A 322 14.26 13.41 -8.89
CA MET A 322 15.34 14.04 -9.64
C MET A 322 14.84 14.93 -10.79
N SER A 323 13.57 14.77 -11.19
CA SER A 323 12.91 15.64 -12.16
C SER A 323 12.74 17.09 -11.68
N HIS A 324 12.80 17.33 -10.36
CA HIS A 324 12.55 18.64 -9.73
C HIS A 324 13.83 19.39 -9.32
N ARG A 325 15.02 18.87 -9.61
CA ARG A 325 16.32 19.43 -9.16
C ARG A 325 17.00 20.35 -10.18
N LYS A 326 16.25 21.05 -11.04
CA LYS A 326 16.81 22.05 -11.96
C LYS A 326 16.34 23.45 -11.64
#